data_AF-A0A4Q2J8M5-F1
#
_entry.id   AF-A0A4Q2J8M5-F1
#
_cell.length_a   1.000
_cell.length_b   1.000
_cell.length_c   1.000
_cell.angle_alpha   90.00
_cell.angle_beta   90.00
_cell.angle_gamma   90.00
#
_symmetry.space_group_name_H-M   'P 1'
#
loop_
_entity.id
_entity.type
_entity.pdbx_description
1 polymer ?
#
loop_
_entity_poly.entity_id
_entity_poly.type
_entity_poly.pdbx_seq_one_letter_code
_entity_poly.pdbx_strand_id
1 'polypeptide(L)'
;RPPLEIAATEGVWRRARAVADGLGMSLPDAIVVGGASDGNFTAGIGVPTLDGLGAVGGGAHADHEHVMVEDIPARTALLTGLILDLLGVDGPGASGAIR
;
A
#
# COMPACT_ATOMS: atom_id res chain seq x y z
N ARG A 1 13.46 -14.55 -8.94
CA ARG A 1 12.89 -13.19 -9.09
C ARG A 1 13.81 -12.20 -8.38
N PRO A 2 14.09 -11.03 -8.96
CA PRO A 2 14.90 -10.00 -8.29
C PRO A 2 14.24 -9.52 -6.98
N PRO A 3 15.02 -8.88 -6.08
CA PRO A 3 14.48 -8.15 -4.94
C PRO A 3 13.47 -7.07 -5.39
N LEU A 4 12.58 -6.66 -4.47
CA LEU A 4 11.69 -5.52 -4.70
C LEU A 4 12.51 -4.26 -4.41
N GLU A 5 13.07 -3.66 -5.44
CA GLU A 5 13.93 -2.48 -5.31
C GLU A 5 13.14 -1.25 -4.83
N ILE A 6 13.76 -0.44 -3.97
CA ILE A 6 13.14 0.79 -3.44
C ILE A 6 12.72 1.72 -4.58
N ALA A 7 13.52 1.83 -5.63
CA ALA A 7 13.23 2.66 -6.79
C ALA A 7 11.92 2.27 -7.51
N ALA A 8 11.53 0.99 -7.47
CA ALA A 8 10.25 0.53 -8.04
C ALA A 8 9.06 0.90 -7.15
N THR A 9 9.29 1.21 -5.87
CA THR A 9 8.26 1.43 -4.84
C THR A 9 8.05 2.91 -4.52
N GLU A 10 9.13 3.71 -4.49
CA GLU A 10 9.15 5.07 -3.94
C GLU A 10 8.06 5.99 -4.51
N GLY A 11 7.81 5.92 -5.82
CA GLY A 11 6.78 6.72 -6.48
C GLY A 11 5.37 6.41 -5.96
N VAL A 12 4.98 5.13 -5.96
CA VAL A 12 3.65 4.69 -5.51
C VAL A 12 3.52 4.80 -3.99
N TRP A 13 4.61 4.63 -3.24
CA TRP A 13 4.64 4.84 -1.80
C TRP A 13 4.30 6.27 -1.40
N ARG A 14 4.89 7.28 -2.07
CA ARG A 14 4.58 8.69 -1.80
C ARG A 14 3.09 9.01 -2.04
N ARG A 15 2.51 8.40 -3.08
CA ARG A 15 1.06 8.52 -3.35
C ARG A 15 0.23 7.89 -2.24
N ALA A 16 0.58 6.69 -1.81
CA ALA A 16 -0.09 6.03 -0.68
C ALA A 16 0.00 6.85 0.62
N ARG A 17 1.16 7.48 0.89
CA ARG A 17 1.33 8.40 2.03
C ARG A 17 0.38 9.60 1.94
N ALA A 18 0.33 10.27 0.79
CA ALA A 18 -0.57 11.43 0.60
C ALA A 18 -2.05 11.05 0.74
N VAL A 19 -2.46 9.89 0.23
CA VAL A 19 -3.82 9.36 0.42
C VAL A 19 -4.11 9.08 1.89
N ALA A 20 -3.18 8.43 2.60
CA ALA A 20 -3.33 8.16 4.03
C ALA A 20 -3.47 9.45 4.84
N ASP A 21 -2.64 10.46 4.57
CA ASP A 21 -2.71 11.76 5.22
C ASP A 21 -4.08 12.43 4.99
N GLY A 22 -4.62 12.35 3.76
CA GLY A 22 -5.96 12.83 3.42
C GLY A 22 -7.10 12.08 4.14
N LEU A 23 -6.86 10.84 4.56
CA LEU A 23 -7.78 10.04 5.38
C LEU A 23 -7.58 10.25 6.89
N GLY A 24 -6.66 11.13 7.30
CA GLY A 24 -6.29 11.31 8.71
C GLY A 24 -5.54 10.12 9.30
N MET A 25 -4.93 9.28 8.46
CA MET A 25 -4.15 8.11 8.84
C MET A 25 -2.66 8.42 8.74
N SER A 26 -1.87 7.90 9.68
CA SER A 26 -0.41 7.91 9.55
C SER A 26 0.08 6.53 9.14
N LEU A 27 0.73 6.45 7.98
CA LEU A 27 1.37 5.22 7.54
C LEU A 27 2.78 5.14 8.13
N PRO A 28 3.23 3.94 8.58
CA PRO A 28 4.61 3.74 9.03
C PRO A 28 5.59 4.00 7.90
N ASP A 29 6.88 4.09 8.20
CA ASP A 29 7.91 4.11 7.17
C ASP A 29 7.91 2.81 6.36
N ALA A 30 8.29 2.91 5.09
CA ALA A 30 8.38 1.74 4.23
C ALA A 30 9.47 0.81 4.79
N ILE A 31 9.11 -0.44 5.02
CA ILE A 31 10.02 -1.46 5.54
C ILE A 31 10.45 -2.39 4.41
N VAL A 32 11.75 -2.68 4.35
CA VAL A 32 12.27 -3.75 3.51
C VAL A 32 12.27 -5.02 4.35
N VAL A 33 11.47 -6.01 3.94
CA VAL A 33 11.41 -7.32 4.57
C VAL A 33 12.17 -8.35 3.74
N GLY A 34 12.73 -9.40 4.37
CA GLY A 34 13.44 -10.47 3.66
C GLY A 34 12.54 -11.43 2.87
N GLY A 35 11.22 -11.16 2.85
CA GLY A 35 10.20 -12.00 2.23
C GLY A 35 10.03 -11.78 0.74
N ALA A 36 9.01 -12.45 0.21
CA ALA A 36 8.78 -12.59 -1.21
C ALA A 36 7.28 -12.59 -1.54
N SER A 37 6.79 -11.61 -2.32
CA SER A 37 5.45 -11.59 -2.94
C SER A 37 5.44 -11.61 -4.49
N ASP A 38 4.24 -11.53 -5.08
CA ASP A 38 4.09 -11.32 -6.52
C ASP A 38 4.60 -9.95 -7.00
N GLY A 39 4.71 -8.98 -6.09
CA GLY A 39 5.22 -7.64 -6.39
C GLY A 39 6.66 -7.63 -6.92
N ASN A 40 7.46 -8.66 -6.59
CA ASN A 40 8.79 -8.81 -7.16
C ASN A 40 8.78 -9.08 -8.67
N PHE A 41 7.72 -9.71 -9.21
CA PHE A 41 7.62 -9.95 -10.64
C PHE A 41 7.20 -8.69 -11.39
N THR A 42 6.20 -7.96 -10.88
CA THR A 42 5.76 -6.70 -11.48
C THR A 42 6.88 -5.66 -11.46
N ALA A 43 7.59 -5.52 -10.33
CA ALA A 43 8.76 -4.66 -10.24
C ALA A 43 9.88 -5.13 -11.18
N GLY A 44 10.11 -6.43 -11.30
CA GLY A 44 11.13 -7.01 -12.19
C GLY A 44 10.94 -6.73 -13.68
N ILE A 45 9.72 -6.39 -14.10
CA ILE A 45 9.41 -5.96 -15.49
C ILE A 45 9.25 -4.44 -15.62
N GLY A 46 9.65 -3.67 -14.60
CA GLY A 46 9.66 -2.20 -14.62
C GLY A 46 8.32 -1.55 -14.25
N VAL A 47 7.35 -2.29 -13.72
CA VAL A 47 6.08 -1.71 -13.26
C VAL A 47 6.27 -1.15 -11.84
N PRO A 48 5.96 0.14 -11.59
CA PRO A 48 5.95 0.69 -10.23
C PRO A 48 5.05 -0.15 -9.33
N THR A 49 5.60 -0.61 -8.21
CA THR A 49 4.94 -1.63 -7.38
C THR A 49 5.02 -1.21 -5.92
N LEU A 50 3.87 -1.14 -5.26
CA LEU A 50 3.78 -1.08 -3.80
C LEU A 50 3.21 -2.41 -3.32
N ASP A 51 3.89 -3.03 -2.38
CA ASP A 51 3.51 -4.30 -1.77
C ASP A 51 3.31 -4.12 -0.26
N GLY A 52 2.61 -5.05 0.39
CA GLY A 52 2.32 -5.01 1.82
C GLY A 52 1.07 -4.20 2.19
N LEU A 53 0.15 -3.97 1.25
CA LEU A 53 -1.17 -3.34 1.49
C LEU A 53 -2.23 -4.33 2.02
N GLY A 54 -1.81 -5.54 2.41
CA GLY A 54 -2.69 -6.59 2.91
C GLY A 54 -3.30 -6.31 4.28
N ALA A 55 -4.04 -7.30 4.80
CA ALA A 55 -4.63 -7.21 6.13
C ALA A 55 -3.55 -7.07 7.21
N VAL A 56 -3.90 -6.37 8.29
CA VAL A 56 -3.05 -6.30 9.49
C VAL A 56 -3.33 -7.50 10.37
N GLY A 57 -2.28 -8.08 10.91
CA GLY A 57 -2.31 -9.35 11.60
C GLY A 57 -0.91 -9.90 11.81
N GLY A 58 -0.81 -11.19 12.11
CA GLY A 58 0.46 -11.84 12.38
C GLY A 58 0.41 -13.34 12.19
N GLY A 59 1.57 -13.98 12.30
CA GLY A 59 1.70 -15.43 12.23
C GLY A 59 1.46 -16.02 10.84
N ALA A 60 1.75 -15.28 9.76
CA ALA A 60 1.60 -15.79 8.40
C ALA A 60 2.26 -17.18 8.26
N HIS A 61 1.49 -18.17 7.81
CA HIS A 61 1.89 -19.58 7.70
C HIS A 61 2.08 -20.34 9.03
N ALA A 62 1.44 -19.90 10.11
CA ALA A 62 1.47 -20.57 11.41
C ALA A 62 0.07 -20.85 11.96
N ASP A 63 -0.05 -21.77 12.92
CA ASP A 63 -1.33 -22.12 13.57
C ASP A 63 -2.00 -20.92 14.28
N HIS A 64 -1.21 -19.88 14.58
CA HIS A 64 -1.66 -18.62 15.19
C HIS A 64 -1.80 -17.49 14.15
N GLU A 65 -1.92 -17.81 12.86
CA GLU A 65 -2.24 -16.84 11.82
C GLU A 65 -3.59 -16.17 12.11
N HIS A 66 -3.61 -14.85 12.11
CA HIS A 66 -4.82 -14.07 12.37
C HIS A 66 -4.78 -12.71 11.69
N VAL A 67 -5.95 -12.09 11.58
CA VAL A 67 -6.14 -10.71 11.12
C VAL A 67 -6.89 -9.90 12.17
N MET A 68 -6.60 -8.59 12.23
CA MET A 68 -7.27 -7.63 13.09
C MET A 68 -8.50 -7.09 12.33
N VAL A 69 -9.69 -7.44 12.77
CA VAL A 69 -10.95 -7.10 12.06
C VAL A 69 -11.21 -5.59 12.11
N GLU A 70 -10.87 -4.95 13.22
CA GLU A 70 -10.96 -3.50 13.42
C GLU A 70 -10.11 -2.69 12.44
N ASP A 71 -9.05 -3.30 11.88
CA ASP A 71 -8.12 -2.66 10.98
C ASP A 71 -8.57 -2.70 9.51
N ILE A 72 -9.49 -3.61 9.17
CA ILE A 72 -9.97 -3.82 7.79
C ILE A 72 -10.57 -2.55 7.20
N PRO A 73 -11.49 -1.82 7.85
CA PRO A 73 -12.09 -0.62 7.26
C PRO A 73 -11.06 0.44 6.84
N ALA A 74 -10.06 0.70 7.69
CA ALA A 74 -9.01 1.67 7.39
C ALA A 74 -8.12 1.22 6.21
N ARG A 75 -7.82 -0.09 6.10
CA ARG A 75 -7.00 -0.65 5.01
C ARG A 75 -7.77 -0.64 3.70
N THR A 76 -9.07 -0.93 3.74
CA THR A 76 -9.96 -0.77 2.59
C THR A 76 -10.04 0.68 2.13
N ALA A 77 -10.22 1.64 3.05
CA ALA A 77 -10.26 3.06 2.72
C ALA A 77 -8.97 3.53 2.03
N LEU A 78 -7.81 3.13 2.55
CA LEU A 78 -6.51 3.43 1.94
C LEU A 78 -6.38 2.84 0.53
N LEU A 79 -6.70 1.55 0.35
CA LEU A 79 -6.63 0.88 -0.95
C LEU A 79 -7.57 1.54 -1.96
N THR A 80 -8.80 1.83 -1.56
CA THR A 80 -9.77 2.55 -2.40
C THR A 80 -9.26 3.94 -2.78
N GLY A 81 -8.75 4.70 -1.82
CA GLY A 81 -8.18 6.02 -2.07
C GLY A 81 -7.00 5.98 -3.04
N LEU A 82 -6.10 4.99 -2.90
CA LEU A 82 -4.97 4.82 -3.81
C LEU A 82 -5.41 4.43 -5.23
N ILE A 83 -6.42 3.57 -5.37
CA ILE A 83 -6.99 3.23 -6.69
C ILE A 83 -7.58 4.48 -7.36
N LEU A 84 -8.35 5.28 -6.62
CA LEU A 84 -8.97 6.50 -7.14
C LEU A 84 -7.91 7.54 -7.54
N ASP A 85 -6.91 7.75 -6.70
CA ASP A 85 -5.75 8.59 -6.99
C ASP A 85 -5.04 8.12 -8.27
N LEU A 86 -4.73 6.81 -8.40
CA LEU A 86 -4.09 6.25 -9.61
C LEU A 86 -4.93 6.44 -10.88
N LEU A 87 -6.26 6.42 -10.76
CA LEU A 87 -7.20 6.65 -11.87
C LEU A 87 -7.44 8.14 -12.16
N GLY A 88 -6.93 9.06 -11.33
CA GLY A 88 -7.20 10.49 -11.45
C GLY A 88 -8.66 10.84 -11.15
N VAL A 89 -9.33 10.07 -10.30
CA VAL A 89 -10.71 10.29 -9.87
C VAL A 89 -10.68 10.92 -8.49
N ASP A 90 -11.38 12.04 -8.32
CA ASP A 90 -11.53 12.68 -7.01
C ASP A 90 -12.24 11.72 -6.05
N GLY A 91 -11.56 11.32 -4.98
CA GLY A 91 -12.12 10.46 -3.94
C GLY A 91 -13.01 11.21 -2.96
N PRO A 92 -13.86 10.50 -2.20
CA PRO A 92 -14.63 11.10 -1.12
C PRO A 92 -13.66 11.64 -0.05
N GLY A 93 -13.49 12.96 0.01
CA GLY A 93 -12.53 13.64 0.91
C GLY A 93 -11.45 14.46 0.20
N ALA A 94 -11.35 14.39 -1.13
CA ALA A 94 -10.44 15.25 -1.89
C ALA A 94 -10.97 16.71 -1.90
N SER A 95 -10.55 17.50 -0.91
CA SER A 95 -10.55 18.96 -1.06
C SER A 95 -9.60 19.28 -2.21
N GLY A 96 -10.17 19.68 -3.34
CA GLY A 96 -9.45 19.90 -4.58
C GLY A 96 -8.24 20.82 -4.39
N ALA A 97 -7.07 20.30 -4.71
CA ALA A 97 -5.93 21.01 -5.30
C ALA A 97 -4.76 20.04 -5.39
N ILE A 98 -4.60 19.35 -6.53
CA ILE A 98 -3.36 19.36 -7.34
C ILE A 98 -3.80 19.09 -8.78
N ARG A 99 -3.80 20.15 -9.60
CA ARG A 99 -3.70 20.04 -11.06
C ARG A 99 -2.23 20.23 -11.43
#